data_AF-A0A2T6ZBM3-F1
#
_entry.id   AF-A0A2T6ZBM3-F1
#
_cell.length_a   1.000
_cell.length_b   1.000
_cell.length_c   1.000
_cell.angle_alpha   90.00
_cell.angle_beta   90.00
_cell.angle_gamma   90.00
#
_symmetry.space_group_name_H-M   'P 1'
#
loop_
_entity.id
_entity.type
_entity.pdbx_description
1 polymer ?
#
loop_
_entity_poly.entity_id
_entity_poly.type
_entity_poly.pdbx_seq_one_letter_code
_entity_poly.pdbx_strand_id
1 'polypeptide(L)'
;MAERIVYQAKLEKKIPPTGGIEEGLSELAERREFTDILELEAEASKLHNWDVLAAFDTLYHESKYSTNGDDGANIIVKETEFRDTERAALVCLLKLQSSWPCPLAWKEELHEFPKGDK
;
A
#
# COMPACT_ATOMS: atom_id res chain seq x y z
N MET A 1 -5.33 0.59 7.41
CA MET A 1 -4.04 0.98 6.80
C MET A 1 -4.22 1.90 5.59
N ALA A 2 -4.96 1.48 4.56
CA ALA A 2 -5.26 2.29 3.38
C ALA A 2 -5.93 3.64 3.72
N GLU A 3 -6.84 3.66 4.71
CA GLU A 3 -7.47 4.89 5.20
C GLU A 3 -6.45 5.98 5.63
N ARG A 4 -5.36 5.58 6.31
CA ARG A 4 -4.30 6.52 6.74
C ARG A 4 -3.55 7.11 5.55
N ILE A 5 -3.29 6.30 4.52
CA ILE A 5 -2.62 6.75 3.28
C ILE A 5 -3.52 7.74 2.55
N VAL A 6 -4.81 7.44 2.40
CA VAL A 6 -5.79 8.34 1.78
C VAL A 6 -5.93 9.63 2.58
N TYR A 7 -6.00 9.55 3.91
CA TYR A 7 -6.06 10.72 4.77
C TYR A 7 -4.82 11.61 4.61
N GLN A 8 -3.62 11.03 4.59
CA GLN A 8 -2.38 11.77 4.32
C GLN A 8 -2.38 12.38 2.92
N ALA A 9 -2.87 11.65 1.91
CA ALA A 9 -2.97 12.15 0.54
C ALA A 9 -3.86 13.39 0.44
N LYS A 10 -4.96 13.43 1.22
CA LYS A 10 -5.84 14.61 1.31
C LYS A 10 -5.15 15.79 2.00
N LEU A 11 -4.45 15.55 3.12
CA LEU A 11 -3.71 16.59 3.83
C LEU A 11 -2.62 17.23 2.96
N GLU A 12 -1.90 16.39 2.21
CA GLU A 12 -0.83 16.80 1.29
C GLU A 12 -1.35 17.27 -0.08
N LYS A 13 -2.68 17.38 -0.25
CA LYS A 13 -3.36 17.83 -1.48
C LYS A 13 -2.98 17.01 -2.72
N LYS A 14 -2.68 15.73 -2.53
CA LYS A 14 -2.47 14.75 -3.62
C LYS A 14 -3.82 14.28 -4.19
N ILE A 15 -4.89 14.36 -3.43
CA ILE A 15 -6.26 14.08 -3.88
C ILE A 15 -7.22 15.09 -3.24
N PRO A 16 -8.43 15.31 -3.79
CA PRO A 16 -9.46 16.15 -3.18
C PRO A 16 -9.88 15.61 -1.81
N PRO A 17 -10.20 16.50 -0.86
CA PRO A 17 -10.59 16.09 0.50
C PRO A 17 -11.97 15.44 0.57
N THR A 18 -12.82 15.66 -0.44
CA THR A 18 -14.24 15.31 -0.47
C THR A 18 -14.55 13.86 -0.77
N GLY A 19 -13.64 13.14 -1.43
CA GLY A 19 -13.89 11.77 -1.88
C GLY A 19 -13.85 10.74 -0.75
N GLY A 20 -14.44 9.56 -1.00
CA GLY A 20 -14.34 8.42 -0.07
C GLY A 20 -12.92 7.83 0.03
N ILE A 21 -12.75 6.76 0.81
CA ILE A 21 -11.48 6.01 0.84
C ILE A 21 -11.24 5.34 -0.52
N GLU A 22 -12.27 4.67 -1.05
CA GLU A 22 -12.25 3.99 -2.35
C GLU A 22 -11.94 4.96 -3.50
N GLU A 23 -12.65 6.08 -3.57
CA GLU A 23 -12.41 7.13 -4.55
C GLU A 23 -10.98 7.69 -4.43
N GLY A 24 -10.51 7.95 -3.21
CA GLY A 24 -9.14 8.40 -2.98
C GLY A 24 -8.08 7.39 -3.42
N LEU A 25 -8.32 6.09 -3.25
CA LEU A 25 -7.41 5.04 -3.74
C LEU A 25 -7.43 4.97 -5.27
N SER A 26 -8.62 5.05 -5.88
CA SER A 26 -8.77 5.08 -7.34
C SER A 26 -8.01 6.26 -7.94
N GLU A 27 -8.17 7.46 -7.39
CA GLU A 27 -7.47 8.64 -7.86
C GLU A 27 -5.94 8.54 -7.69
N LEU A 28 -5.48 7.92 -6.60
CA LEU A 28 -4.05 7.64 -6.42
C LEU A 28 -3.53 6.66 -7.48
N ALA A 29 -4.33 5.65 -7.84
CA ALA A 29 -3.97 4.65 -8.84
C ALA A 29 -3.88 5.23 -10.26
N GLU A 30 -4.65 6.28 -10.56
CA GLU A 30 -4.63 7.00 -11.84
C GLU A 30 -3.40 7.93 -12.00
N ARG A 31 -2.64 8.18 -10.93
CA ARG A 31 -1.45 9.02 -11.01
C ARG A 31 -0.32 8.30 -11.73
N ARG A 32 0.37 9.01 -12.61
CA ARG A 32 1.57 8.51 -13.31
C ARG A 32 2.65 7.98 -12.34
N GLU A 33 2.88 8.70 -11.24
CA GLU A 33 3.84 8.28 -10.20
C GLU A 33 3.50 6.90 -9.64
N PHE A 34 2.20 6.60 -9.51
CA PHE A 34 1.75 5.30 -9.07
C PHE A 34 1.94 4.24 -10.16
N THR A 35 1.60 4.56 -11.42
CA THR A 35 1.79 3.63 -12.55
C THR A 35 3.26 3.21 -12.69
N ASP A 36 4.20 4.15 -12.57
CA ASP A 36 5.63 3.88 -12.65
C ASP A 36 6.08 2.95 -11.50
N ILE A 37 5.55 3.15 -10.28
CA ILE A 37 5.83 2.28 -9.13
C ILE A 37 5.22 0.88 -9.34
N LEU A 38 3.99 0.83 -9.84
CA LEU A 38 3.27 -0.41 -10.10
C LEU A 38 4.02 -1.31 -11.08
N GLU A 39 4.51 -0.75 -12.19
CA GLU A 39 5.28 -1.51 -13.18
C GLU A 39 6.55 -2.13 -12.57
N LEU A 40 7.31 -1.34 -11.82
CA LEU A 40 8.53 -1.81 -11.16
C LEU A 40 8.24 -2.86 -10.09
N GLU A 41 7.19 -2.67 -9.31
CA GLU A 41 6.81 -3.60 -8.24
C GLU A 41 6.28 -4.91 -8.80
N ALA A 42 5.42 -4.85 -9.83
CA ALA A 42 4.88 -6.02 -10.49
C ALA A 42 6.01 -6.83 -11.16
N GLU A 43 6.97 -6.17 -11.81
CA GLU A 43 8.14 -6.85 -12.38
C GLU A 43 8.98 -7.53 -11.29
N ALA A 44 9.31 -6.81 -10.20
CA ALA A 44 10.11 -7.34 -9.09
C ALA A 44 9.42 -8.53 -8.41
N SER A 45 8.11 -8.46 -8.24
CA SER A 45 7.28 -9.49 -7.61
C SER A 45 6.81 -10.58 -8.59
N LYS A 46 7.15 -10.48 -9.89
CA LYS A 46 6.70 -11.39 -10.96
C LYS A 46 5.18 -11.52 -11.06
N LEU A 47 4.48 -10.41 -10.84
CA LEU A 47 3.03 -10.29 -10.91
C LEU A 47 2.60 -9.53 -12.17
N HIS A 48 1.34 -9.65 -12.54
CA HIS A 48 0.76 -8.78 -13.56
C HIS A 48 0.21 -7.50 -12.92
N ASN A 49 0.43 -6.35 -13.57
CA ASN A 49 -0.10 -5.05 -13.10
C ASN A 49 -1.61 -5.10 -12.83
N TRP A 50 -2.35 -5.83 -13.67
CA TRP A 50 -3.79 -5.99 -13.53
C TRP A 50 -4.19 -6.70 -12.22
N ASP A 51 -3.43 -7.73 -11.81
CA ASP A 51 -3.70 -8.47 -10.59
C ASP A 51 -3.41 -7.62 -9.35
N VAL A 52 -2.38 -6.79 -9.42
CA VAL A 52 -2.02 -5.83 -8.35
C VAL A 52 -3.07 -4.72 -8.26
N LEU A 53 -3.56 -4.19 -9.39
CA LEU A 53 -4.65 -3.21 -9.39
C LEU A 53 -5.96 -3.79 -8.85
N ALA A 54 -6.33 -5.01 -9.26
CA ALA A 54 -7.53 -5.68 -8.75
C ALA A 54 -7.48 -5.92 -7.24
N ALA A 55 -6.28 -6.04 -6.66
CA ALA A 55 -6.12 -6.20 -5.22
C ALA A 55 -6.47 -4.92 -4.41
N PHE A 56 -6.58 -3.74 -5.05
CA PHE A 56 -7.00 -2.50 -4.37
C PHE A 56 -8.41 -2.60 -3.79
N ASP A 57 -9.34 -3.21 -4.54
CA ASP A 57 -10.71 -3.46 -4.07
C ASP A 57 -10.69 -4.33 -2.80
N THR A 58 -9.75 -5.26 -2.74
CA THR A 58 -9.58 -6.15 -1.57
C THR A 58 -8.98 -5.40 -0.38
N LEU A 59 -7.99 -4.53 -0.61
CA LEU A 59 -7.41 -3.67 0.42
C LEU A 59 -8.45 -2.74 1.05
N TYR A 60 -9.44 -2.27 0.27
CA TYR A 60 -10.57 -1.51 0.80
C TYR A 60 -11.42 -2.35 1.76
N HIS A 61 -11.82 -3.56 1.34
CA HIS A 61 -12.62 -4.45 2.17
C HIS A 61 -11.92 -4.82 3.48
N GLU A 62 -10.62 -5.09 3.44
CA GLU A 62 -9.80 -5.41 4.62
C GLU A 62 -9.57 -4.18 5.53
N SER A 63 -9.51 -2.98 4.97
CA SER A 63 -9.34 -1.74 5.76
C SER A 63 -10.51 -1.47 6.72
N LYS A 64 -11.69 -2.05 6.45
CA LYS A 64 -12.86 -2.01 7.33
C LYS A 64 -12.71 -2.90 8.57
N TYR A 65 -11.80 -3.86 8.54
CA TYR A 65 -11.57 -4.84 9.61
C TYR A 65 -10.25 -4.62 10.38
N SER A 66 -9.31 -3.83 9.83
CA SER A 66 -8.04 -3.55 10.51
C SER A 66 -8.16 -2.41 11.55
N THR A 67 -8.91 -2.65 12.64
CA THR A 67 -8.79 -1.87 13.88
C THR A 67 -7.82 -2.56 14.83
N ASN A 68 -6.53 -2.51 14.53
CA ASN A 68 -5.53 -2.66 15.58
C ASN A 68 -4.91 -1.29 15.78
N GLY A 69 -5.45 -0.61 16.81
CA GLY A 69 -4.97 0.66 17.28
C GLY A 69 -3.50 0.55 17.61
N ASP A 70 -2.72 1.43 17.01
CA ASP A 70 -1.47 1.84 17.61
C ASP A 70 -1.22 3.28 17.14
N ASP A 71 -1.47 4.19 18.07
CA ASP A 71 -1.33 5.63 17.93
C ASP A 71 0.11 5.94 17.46
N GLY A 72 0.27 6.24 16.18
CA GLY A 72 1.55 6.65 15.60
C GLY A 72 2.52 5.52 15.21
N ALA A 73 2.12 4.25 15.27
CA ALA A 73 3.05 3.14 14.99
C ALA A 73 3.34 2.94 13.50
N ASN A 74 4.60 2.60 13.25
CA ASN A 74 5.22 2.19 12.00
C ASN A 74 4.33 1.17 11.26
N ILE A 75 3.97 1.41 10.01
CA ILE A 75 3.18 0.47 9.21
C ILE A 75 4.07 -0.74 8.87
N ILE A 76 3.71 -1.93 9.34
CA ILE A 76 4.44 -3.17 9.02
C ILE A 76 3.61 -3.97 8.04
N VAL A 77 4.17 -4.25 6.87
CA VAL A 77 3.57 -5.14 5.87
C VAL A 77 4.26 -6.50 5.97
N LYS A 78 3.59 -7.50 6.52
CA LYS A 78 4.16 -8.85 6.69
C LYS A 78 3.71 -9.76 5.56
N GLU A 79 4.65 -10.52 5.01
CA GLU A 79 4.35 -11.54 4.00
C GLU A 79 3.31 -12.57 4.47
N THR A 80 3.28 -12.91 5.75
CA THR A 80 2.33 -13.90 6.30
C THR A 80 0.90 -13.39 6.43
N GLU A 81 0.68 -12.07 6.33
CA GLU A 81 -0.62 -11.43 6.57
C GLU A 81 -1.35 -11.06 5.26
N PHE A 82 -0.65 -11.03 4.12
CA PHE A 82 -1.19 -10.58 2.84
C PHE A 82 -0.85 -11.56 1.73
N ARG A 83 -1.75 -11.72 0.75
CA ARG A 83 -1.42 -12.38 -0.51
C ARG A 83 -0.39 -11.54 -1.27
N ASP A 84 0.39 -12.17 -2.14
CA ASP A 84 1.45 -11.46 -2.89
C ASP A 84 0.91 -10.23 -3.67
N THR A 85 -0.28 -10.32 -4.26
CA THR A 85 -0.90 -9.21 -4.99
C THR A 85 -1.39 -8.08 -4.07
N GLU A 86 -1.97 -8.43 -2.92
CA GLU A 86 -2.41 -7.47 -1.90
C GLU A 86 -1.20 -6.77 -1.27
N ARG A 87 -0.13 -7.52 -0.99
CA ARG A 87 1.15 -7.01 -0.50
C ARG A 87 1.75 -6.04 -1.51
N ALA A 88 1.87 -6.45 -2.78
CA ALA A 88 2.41 -5.60 -3.84
C ALA A 88 1.60 -4.30 -4.00
N ALA A 89 0.26 -4.39 -3.97
CA ALA A 89 -0.62 -3.22 -4.05
C ALA A 89 -0.39 -2.24 -2.89
N LEU A 90 -0.26 -2.78 -1.67
CA LEU A 90 0.01 -2.00 -0.47
C LEU A 90 1.41 -1.38 -0.49
N VAL A 91 2.42 -2.13 -0.93
CA VAL A 91 3.80 -1.65 -1.11
C VAL A 91 3.84 -0.52 -2.15
N CYS A 92 3.08 -0.60 -3.25
CA CYS A 92 2.98 0.47 -4.23
C CYS A 92 2.47 1.78 -3.60
N LEU A 93 1.39 1.71 -2.82
CA LEU A 93 0.84 2.86 -2.09
C LEU A 93 1.84 3.44 -1.08
N LEU A 94 2.54 2.56 -0.35
CA LEU A 94 3.51 2.96 0.67
C LEU A 94 4.78 3.58 0.07
N LYS A 95 5.24 3.10 -1.09
CA LYS A 95 6.31 3.72 -1.87
C LYS A 95 5.89 5.07 -2.43
N LEU A 96 4.66 5.18 -2.94
CA LEU A 96 4.12 6.45 -3.44
C LEU A 96 4.13 7.50 -2.34
N GLN A 97 3.56 7.18 -1.18
CA GLN A 97 3.48 8.13 -0.07
C GLN A 97 4.84 8.45 0.56
N SER A 98 5.85 7.57 0.44
CA SER A 98 7.22 7.87 0.87
C SER A 98 7.84 9.07 0.17
N SER A 99 7.32 9.47 -0.99
CA SER A 99 7.77 10.66 -1.72
C SER A 99 7.13 11.98 -1.21
N TRP A 100 6.16 11.90 -0.29
CA TRP A 100 5.41 13.07 0.17
C TRP A 100 6.13 13.81 1.30
N PRO A 101 5.79 15.09 1.57
CA PRO A 101 6.46 15.89 2.61
C PRO A 101 6.42 15.27 4.01
N CYS A 102 5.31 14.66 4.42
CA CYS A 102 5.18 13.97 5.70
C CYS A 102 4.79 12.50 5.48
N PRO A 103 5.76 11.62 5.13
CA PRO A 103 5.46 10.23 4.86
C PRO A 103 5.17 9.49 6.17
N LEU A 104 4.22 8.56 6.10
CA LEU A 104 4.00 7.53 7.11
C LEU A 104 5.23 6.61 7.14
N ALA A 105 5.76 6.38 8.34
CA ALA A 105 6.79 5.39 8.54
C ALA A 105 6.23 3.99 8.23
N TRP A 106 6.98 3.22 7.43
CA TRP A 106 6.61 1.84 7.12
C TRP A 106 7.84 0.95 6.88
N LYS A 107 7.64 -0.37 6.96
CA LYS A 107 8.59 -1.38 6.51
C LYS A 107 7.87 -2.62 5.99
N GLU A 108 8.50 -3.29 5.04
CA GLU A 108 8.11 -4.62 4.59
C GLU A 108 8.91 -5.68 5.34
N GLU A 109 8.23 -6.66 5.92
CA GLU A 109 8.84 -7.82 6.57
C GLU A 109 8.57 -9.06 5.72
N LEU A 110 9.60 -9.47 4.99
CA LEU A 110 9.62 -10.74 4.28
C LEU A 110 9.97 -11.84 5.28
N HIS A 111 9.27 -12.97 5.23
CA HIS A 111 9.59 -14.11 6.06
C HIS A 111 10.86 -14.75 5.51
N GLU A 112 12.02 -14.31 5.98
CA GLU A 112 13.27 -15.04 5.76
C GLU A 112 13.12 -16.40 6.43
N PHE A 113 13.00 -17.47 5.63
CA PHE A 113 13.26 -18.82 6.14
C PHE A 113 14.62 -18.77 6.85
N PRO A 114 14.74 -19.26 8.10
CA PRO A 114 16.04 -19.37 8.72
C PRO A 114 16.92 -20.17 7.75
N LYS A 115 18.00 -19.56 7.27
CA LYS A 115 19.05 -20.28 6.54
C LYS A 115 19.48 -21.39 7.47
N GLY A 116 19.07 -22.61 7.17
CA GLY A 116 19.51 -23.78 7.91
C GLY A 116 21.03 -23.77 7.91
N ASP A 117 21.61 -23.56 9.09
CA ASP A 117 23.00 -23.86 9.34
C ASP A 117 23.24 -25.31 8.92
N LYS A 118 24.11 -25.49 7.92
CA LYS A 118 24.63 -26.80 7.53
C LYS A 118 25.79 -27.18 8.42
#